data_AF-A0A973JST4-F1
#
_entry.id   AF-A0A973JST4-F1
#
_cell.length_a   1.000
_cell.length_b   1.000
_cell.length_c   1.000
_cell.angle_alpha   90.00
_cell.angle_beta   90.00
_cell.angle_gamma   90.00
#
_symmetry.space_group_name_H-M   'P 1'
#
loop_
_entity.id
_entity.type
_entity.pdbx_description
1 polymer ?
#
loop_
_entity_poly.entity_id
_entity_poly.type
_entity_poly.pdbx_seq_one_letter_code
_entity_poly.pdbx_strand_id
1 'polypeptide(L)'
;DLAGADLEMVEYKVGREKLLKNKLDAVRDQYDYIVIDCPPSLGLLNTNALTAADSVIIPVQCEYYALEGLTQLLSTIRLVQKLFNTKLIIEGILLTMFDARTKLSVEVQQEVRKYFKERVYKSFIPRNIKLSEAPSRGQSIFEYDVRSEGARAYAALAKEVIQQNEGVK
;
A
#
# COMPACT_ATOMS: atom_id res chain seq x y z
N ASP A 1 -4.05 -13.23 16.59
CA ASP A 1 -2.74 -12.85 16.05
C ASP A 1 -2.67 -13.35 14.61
N LEU A 2 -2.30 -12.49 13.65
CA LEU A 2 -2.14 -12.87 12.23
C LEU A 2 -0.88 -13.74 12.01
N ALA A 3 0.04 -13.82 12.99
CA ALA A 3 1.28 -14.58 12.88
C ALA A 3 1.08 -16.08 12.57
N GLY A 4 -0.05 -16.68 12.98
CA GLY A 4 -0.38 -18.08 12.70
C GLY A 4 -1.25 -18.31 11.45
N ALA A 5 -1.82 -17.24 10.88
CA ALA A 5 -2.79 -17.36 9.80
C ALA A 5 -2.19 -17.99 8.54
N ASP A 6 -0.93 -17.66 8.22
CA ASP A 6 -0.22 -18.30 7.11
C ASP A 6 -0.14 -19.84 7.29
N LEU A 7 0.05 -20.35 8.52
CA LEU A 7 0.11 -21.79 8.81
C LEU A 7 -1.25 -22.47 8.64
N GLU A 8 -2.30 -21.86 9.18
CA GLU A 8 -3.68 -22.37 9.03
C GLU A 8 -4.11 -22.38 7.56
N MET A 9 -3.70 -21.37 6.78
CA MET A 9 -4.00 -21.28 5.35
C MET A 9 -3.30 -22.37 4.53
N VAL A 10 -2.17 -22.94 4.99
CA VAL A 10 -1.53 -24.07 4.31
C VAL A 10 -2.41 -25.33 4.32
N GLU A 11 -3.25 -25.51 5.34
CA GLU A 11 -4.13 -26.68 5.48
C GLU A 11 -5.20 -26.73 4.36
N TYR A 12 -5.52 -25.59 3.76
CA TYR A 12 -6.41 -25.49 2.62
C TYR A 12 -5.72 -25.99 1.35
N LYS A 13 -5.97 -27.25 0.99
CA LYS A 13 -5.33 -27.90 -0.17
C LYS A 13 -5.64 -27.27 -1.52
N VAL A 14 -6.77 -26.55 -1.65
CA VAL A 14 -7.21 -25.95 -2.91
C VAL A 14 -7.71 -24.53 -2.66
N GLY A 15 -7.23 -23.57 -3.46
CA GLY A 15 -7.74 -22.20 -3.49
C GLY A 15 -7.37 -21.34 -2.27
N ARG A 16 -6.35 -21.73 -1.49
CA ARG A 16 -5.89 -20.99 -0.32
C ARG A 16 -5.42 -19.56 -0.61
N GLU A 17 -5.05 -19.29 -1.87
CA GLU A 17 -4.65 -17.97 -2.37
C GLU A 17 -5.84 -17.04 -2.64
N LYS A 18 -7.07 -17.57 -2.65
CA LYS A 18 -8.32 -16.85 -2.97
C LYS A 18 -9.28 -16.74 -1.78
N LEU A 19 -8.86 -17.12 -0.58
CA LEU A 19 -9.71 -17.12 0.62
C LEU A 19 -10.26 -15.73 0.91
N LEU A 20 -9.40 -14.70 0.89
CA LEU A 20 -9.83 -13.32 1.12
C LEU A 20 -10.73 -12.82 0.00
N LYS A 21 -10.37 -13.10 -1.26
CA LYS A 21 -11.16 -12.70 -2.44
C LYS A 21 -12.61 -13.20 -2.33
N ASN A 22 -12.78 -14.48 -2.06
CA ASN A 22 -14.11 -15.09 -1.96
C ASN A 22 -14.97 -14.47 -0.84
N LYS A 23 -14.35 -14.01 0.25
CA LYS A 23 -15.05 -13.34 1.35
C LYS A 23 -15.39 -11.90 1.00
N LEU A 24 -14.48 -11.17 0.36
CA LEU A 24 -14.71 -9.78 -0.04
C LEU A 24 -15.73 -9.67 -1.19
N ASP A 25 -15.75 -10.62 -2.14
CA ASP A 25 -16.70 -10.62 -3.25
C ASP A 25 -18.17 -10.60 -2.76
N ALA A 26 -18.46 -11.18 -1.58
CA ALA A 26 -19.81 -11.19 -1.01
C ALA A 26 -20.27 -9.83 -0.43
N VAL A 27 -19.33 -8.93 -0.13
CA VAL A 27 -19.62 -7.59 0.45
C VAL A 27 -19.18 -6.46 -0.46
N ARG A 28 -18.60 -6.78 -1.62
CA ARG A 28 -17.97 -5.81 -2.52
C ARG A 28 -18.90 -4.69 -2.94
N ASP A 29 -20.16 -5.02 -3.24
CA ASP A 29 -21.17 -4.04 -3.69
C ASP A 29 -21.70 -3.15 -2.55
N GLN A 30 -21.23 -3.33 -1.32
CA GLN A 30 -21.64 -2.54 -0.14
C GLN A 30 -20.69 -1.36 0.15
N TYR A 31 -19.56 -1.28 -0.55
CA TYR A 31 -18.52 -0.28 -0.29
C TYR A 31 -18.01 0.34 -1.59
N ASP A 32 -17.77 1.65 -1.61
CA ASP A 32 -17.11 2.32 -2.74
C ASP A 32 -15.62 1.93 -2.83
N TYR A 33 -14.98 1.73 -1.68
CA TYR A 33 -13.57 1.33 -1.57
C TYR A 33 -13.37 0.31 -0.45
N ILE A 34 -12.52 -0.68 -0.71
CA ILE A 34 -12.04 -1.64 0.29
C ILE A 34 -10.52 -1.50 0.37
N VAL A 35 -10.00 -1.08 1.53
CA VAL A 35 -8.56 -0.96 1.77
C VAL A 35 -8.08 -2.19 2.54
N ILE A 36 -7.06 -2.86 2.00
CA ILE A 36 -6.46 -4.06 2.61
C ILE A 36 -5.06 -3.71 3.10
N ASP A 37 -4.89 -3.61 4.42
CA ASP A 37 -3.57 -3.44 5.02
C ASP A 37 -2.85 -4.79 5.08
N CYS A 38 -1.63 -4.85 4.53
CA CYS A 38 -0.90 -6.09 4.32
C CYS A 38 0.24 -6.21 5.34
N PRO A 39 0.50 -7.41 5.90
CA PRO A 39 1.69 -7.61 6.70
C PRO A 39 2.96 -7.42 5.85
N PRO A 40 4.11 -7.10 6.48
CA PRO A 40 5.38 -6.90 5.75
C PRO A 40 5.96 -8.20 5.16
N SER A 41 5.35 -9.35 5.43
CA SER A 41 5.77 -10.65 4.90
C SER A 41 5.26 -10.87 3.47
N LEU A 42 6.03 -11.63 2.68
CA LEU A 42 5.64 -12.08 1.34
C LEU A 42 4.94 -13.47 1.39
N GLY A 43 4.08 -13.66 2.40
CA GLY A 43 3.39 -14.93 2.70
C GLY A 43 2.05 -15.13 1.98
N LEU A 44 1.26 -16.09 2.45
CA LEU A 44 -0.08 -16.39 1.91
C LEU A 44 -1.06 -15.25 2.19
N LEU A 45 -0.93 -14.56 3.31
CA LEU A 45 -1.72 -13.35 3.62
C LEU A 45 -1.56 -12.27 2.54
N ASN A 46 -0.33 -11.92 2.19
CA ASN A 46 -0.05 -10.91 1.16
C ASN A 46 -0.48 -11.40 -0.23
N THR A 47 -0.26 -12.68 -0.53
CA THR A 47 -0.78 -13.30 -1.77
C THR A 47 -2.30 -13.19 -1.87
N ASN A 48 -3.03 -13.41 -0.77
CA ASN A 48 -4.49 -13.27 -0.72
C ASN A 48 -4.94 -11.83 -0.91
N ALA A 49 -4.27 -10.87 -0.26
CA ALA A 49 -4.53 -9.45 -0.43
C ALA A 49 -4.40 -9.02 -1.88
N LEU A 50 -3.25 -9.35 -2.51
CA LEU A 50 -3.01 -9.03 -3.92
C LEU A 50 -3.95 -9.79 -4.88
N THR A 51 -4.40 -10.99 -4.52
CA THR A 51 -5.37 -11.75 -5.31
C THR A 51 -6.78 -11.18 -5.24
N ALA A 52 -7.14 -10.55 -4.11
CA ALA A 52 -8.43 -9.93 -3.89
C ALA A 52 -8.51 -8.50 -4.45
N ALA A 53 -7.42 -7.74 -4.36
CA ALA A 53 -7.35 -6.33 -4.75
C ALA A 53 -7.47 -6.09 -6.26
N ASP A 54 -8.06 -4.95 -6.64
CA ASP A 54 -8.06 -4.47 -8.02
C ASP A 54 -6.75 -3.76 -8.36
N SER A 55 -6.22 -3.00 -7.40
CA SER A 55 -4.97 -2.29 -7.53
C SER A 55 -4.18 -2.26 -6.22
N VAL A 56 -2.88 -1.99 -6.31
CA VAL A 56 -1.98 -1.90 -5.15
C VAL A 56 -1.24 -0.57 -5.09
N ILE A 57 -1.30 0.09 -3.94
CA ILE A 57 -0.45 1.23 -3.58
C ILE A 57 0.81 0.69 -2.90
N ILE A 58 1.98 1.11 -3.38
CA ILE A 58 3.27 0.68 -2.83
C ILE A 58 3.89 1.82 -2.02
N PRO A 59 3.87 1.78 -0.68
CA PRO A 59 4.59 2.73 0.14
C PRO A 59 6.10 2.46 0.08
N VAL A 60 6.87 3.48 -0.29
CA VAL A 60 8.34 3.43 -0.35
C VAL A 60 8.89 4.44 0.64
N GLN A 61 9.57 3.93 1.65
CA GLN A 61 10.28 4.77 2.62
C GLN A 61 11.55 5.33 1.98
N CYS A 62 11.82 6.63 2.12
CA CYS A 62 12.94 7.28 1.43
C CYS A 62 14.30 7.06 2.13
N GLU A 63 14.69 5.80 2.30
CA GLU A 63 15.90 5.35 3.01
C GLU A 63 16.72 4.35 2.18
N TYR A 64 17.91 3.96 2.66
CA TYR A 64 18.92 3.22 1.89
C TYR A 64 18.42 1.89 1.29
N TYR A 65 17.57 1.15 2.00
CA TYR A 65 17.07 -0.17 1.57
C TYR A 65 15.81 -0.13 0.70
N ALA A 66 15.32 1.07 0.35
CA ALA A 66 14.04 1.26 -0.32
C ALA A 66 13.94 0.57 -1.69
N LEU A 67 15.02 0.63 -2.48
CA LEU A 67 15.02 0.16 -3.87
C LEU A 67 15.15 -1.37 -3.98
N GLU A 68 15.86 -2.00 -3.06
CA GLU A 68 16.01 -3.46 -3.04
C GLU A 68 14.67 -4.14 -2.70
N GLY A 69 14.02 -3.71 -1.62
CA GLY A 69 12.71 -4.23 -1.21
C GLY A 69 11.63 -4.02 -2.28
N LEU A 70 11.69 -2.89 -2.98
CA LEU A 70 10.77 -2.61 -4.09
C LEU A 70 10.91 -3.61 -5.24
N THR A 71 12.14 -4.03 -5.57
CA THR A 71 12.39 -5.01 -6.64
C THR A 71 11.80 -6.38 -6.30
N GLN A 72 11.95 -6.81 -5.03
CA GLN A 72 11.36 -8.07 -4.56
C GLN A 72 9.83 -8.01 -4.59
N LEU A 73 9.24 -6.91 -4.11
CA LEU A 73 7.78 -6.72 -4.13
C LEU A 73 7.21 -6.74 -5.55
N LEU A 74 7.85 -6.07 -6.50
CA LEU A 74 7.43 -6.10 -7.90
C LEU A 74 7.46 -7.51 -8.50
N SER A 75 8.44 -8.32 -8.10
CA SER A 75 8.54 -9.71 -8.55
C SER A 75 7.37 -10.55 -8.02
N THR A 76 7.00 -10.35 -6.75
CA THR A 76 5.82 -10.96 -6.13
C THR A 76 4.53 -10.53 -6.82
N ILE A 77 4.34 -9.23 -7.06
CA ILE A 77 3.16 -8.70 -7.75
C ILE A 77 3.03 -9.33 -9.15
N ARG A 78 4.12 -9.43 -9.91
CA ARG A 78 4.12 -10.07 -11.23
C ARG A 78 3.75 -11.55 -11.17
N LEU A 79 4.20 -12.26 -10.14
CA LEU A 79 3.84 -13.67 -9.94
C LEU A 79 2.33 -13.81 -9.66
N VAL A 80 1.79 -12.97 -8.77
CA VAL A 80 0.35 -12.95 -8.46
C VAL A 80 -0.47 -12.58 -9.69
N GLN A 81 -0.03 -11.58 -10.46
CA GLN A 81 -0.67 -11.19 -11.72
C GLN A 81 -0.77 -12.37 -12.69
N LYS A 82 0.30 -13.16 -12.82
CA LYS A 82 0.35 -14.29 -13.74
C LYS A 82 -0.50 -15.48 -13.27
N LEU A 83 -0.52 -15.77 -11.97
CA LEU A 83 -1.08 -17.01 -11.45
C LEU A 83 -2.50 -16.87 -10.89
N PHE A 84 -2.83 -15.73 -10.29
CA PHE A 84 -4.01 -15.60 -9.43
C PHE A 84 -4.91 -14.41 -9.77
N ASN A 85 -4.34 -13.28 -10.22
CA ASN A 85 -5.10 -12.05 -10.48
C ASN A 85 -4.55 -11.25 -11.66
N THR A 86 -4.89 -11.64 -12.88
CA THR A 86 -4.43 -10.99 -14.13
C THR A 86 -4.91 -9.54 -14.30
N LYS A 87 -5.87 -9.10 -13.50
CA LYS A 87 -6.43 -7.74 -13.53
C LYS A 87 -5.75 -6.79 -12.53
N LEU A 88 -4.95 -7.32 -11.59
CA LEU A 88 -4.24 -6.51 -10.61
C LEU A 88 -3.35 -5.47 -11.31
N ILE A 89 -3.49 -4.20 -10.95
CA ILE A 89 -2.61 -3.13 -11.42
C ILE A 89 -1.83 -2.50 -10.27
N ILE A 90 -0.66 -1.94 -10.59
CA ILE A 90 0.02 -1.05 -9.63
C ILE A 90 -0.68 0.30 -9.77
N GLU A 91 -1.42 0.68 -8.73
CA GLU A 91 -2.12 1.95 -8.62
C GLU A 91 -1.11 3.10 -8.65
N GLY A 92 -0.15 3.05 -7.73
CA GLY A 92 0.88 4.06 -7.64
C GLY A 92 1.89 3.79 -6.53
N ILE A 93 3.00 4.51 -6.61
CA ILE A 93 4.09 4.48 -5.65
C ILE A 93 3.96 5.72 -4.75
N LEU A 94 3.84 5.50 -3.44
CA LEU A 94 3.73 6.55 -2.44
C LEU A 94 5.08 6.72 -1.73
N LEU A 95 5.69 7.90 -1.86
CA LEU A 95 6.87 8.22 -1.07
C LEU A 95 6.47 8.54 0.38
N THR A 96 7.08 7.85 1.34
CA THR A 96 6.79 7.98 2.77
C THR A 96 8.05 8.32 3.57
N MET A 97 7.83 8.91 4.75
CA MET A 97 8.86 9.47 5.62
C MET A 97 9.84 10.40 4.90
N PHE A 98 9.37 11.11 3.87
CA PHE A 98 10.21 11.95 3.03
C PHE A 98 10.73 13.17 3.81
N ASP A 99 12.04 13.45 3.67
CA ASP A 99 12.67 14.65 4.22
C ASP A 99 13.58 15.32 3.17
N ALA A 100 13.09 16.41 2.58
CA ALA A 100 13.78 17.17 1.53
C ALA A 100 15.14 17.76 1.98
N ARG A 101 15.42 17.82 3.28
CA ARG A 101 16.70 18.30 3.82
C ARG A 101 17.79 17.24 3.72
N THR A 102 17.42 15.97 3.52
CA THR A 102 18.36 14.86 3.46
C THR A 102 18.67 14.51 2.00
N LYS A 103 19.95 14.46 1.67
CA LYS A 103 20.42 14.07 0.33
C LYS A 103 19.88 12.69 -0.08
N LEU A 104 19.87 11.74 0.84
CA LEU A 104 19.35 10.38 0.62
C LEU A 104 17.87 10.38 0.21
N SER A 105 17.00 11.13 0.89
CA SER A 105 15.58 11.17 0.52
C SER A 105 15.37 11.72 -0.90
N VAL A 106 16.15 12.74 -1.27
CA VAL A 106 16.09 13.33 -2.61
C VAL A 106 16.58 12.35 -3.67
N GLU A 107 17.68 11.63 -3.41
CA GLU A 107 18.20 10.60 -4.32
C GLU A 107 17.20 9.45 -4.53
N VAL A 108 16.61 8.92 -3.45
CA VAL A 108 15.58 7.87 -3.55
C VAL A 108 14.36 8.37 -4.32
N GLN A 109 13.90 9.59 -4.07
CA GLN A 109 12.80 10.19 -4.83
C GLN A 109 13.12 10.26 -6.33
N GLN A 110 14.33 10.69 -6.69
CA GLN A 110 14.75 10.82 -8.09
C GLN A 110 14.82 9.47 -8.78
N GLU A 111 15.40 8.46 -8.14
CA GLU A 111 15.48 7.08 -8.64
C GLU A 111 14.09 6.48 -8.88
N VAL A 112 13.21 6.59 -7.88
CA VAL A 112 11.83 6.09 -7.96
C VAL A 112 11.06 6.82 -9.07
N ARG A 113 11.15 8.15 -9.17
CA ARG A 113 10.49 8.90 -10.25
C ARG A 113 11.07 8.58 -11.63
N LYS A 114 12.37 8.32 -11.74
CA LYS A 114 13.00 7.91 -13.01
C LYS A 114 12.46 6.57 -13.51
N TYR A 115 12.28 5.61 -12.59
CA TYR A 115 11.83 4.26 -12.95
C TYR A 115 10.31 4.18 -13.15
N PHE A 116 9.51 4.75 -12.25
CA PHE A 116 8.04 4.59 -12.22
C PHE A 116 7.28 5.76 -12.86
N LYS A 117 7.96 6.89 -13.12
CA LYS A 117 7.43 8.06 -13.85
C LYS A 117 6.07 8.52 -13.29
N GLU A 118 5.04 8.50 -14.14
CA GLU A 118 3.67 8.91 -13.85
C GLU A 118 2.99 8.07 -12.78
N ARG A 119 3.51 6.87 -12.46
CA ARG A 119 2.94 6.03 -11.38
C ARG A 119 3.34 6.48 -9.99
N VAL A 120 4.24 7.47 -9.85
CA VAL A 120 4.61 8.01 -8.53
C VAL A 120 3.66 9.13 -8.18
N TYR A 121 2.94 8.98 -7.07
CA TYR A 121 2.04 10.02 -6.57
C TYR A 121 2.76 11.38 -6.46
N LYS A 122 2.03 12.45 -6.73
CA LYS A 122 2.49 13.82 -6.50
C LYS A 122 2.58 14.07 -4.99
N SER A 123 1.62 13.52 -4.24
CA SER A 123 1.60 13.54 -2.78
C SER A 123 2.71 12.65 -2.19
N PHE A 124 3.29 13.09 -1.07
CA PHE A 124 4.24 12.31 -0.27
C PHE A 124 3.90 12.48 1.21
N ILE A 125 4.23 11.48 2.01
CA ILE A 125 4.05 11.54 3.47
C ILE A 125 5.36 12.00 4.11
N PRO A 126 5.41 13.20 4.73
CA PRO A 126 6.63 13.70 5.34
C PRO A 126 6.95 12.97 6.65
N ARG A 127 8.22 13.00 7.07
CA ARG A 127 8.57 12.61 8.44
C ARG A 127 7.97 13.62 9.42
N ASN A 128 6.99 13.19 10.22
CA ASN A 128 6.27 14.06 11.13
C ASN A 128 6.04 13.36 12.48
N ILE A 129 6.41 14.03 13.59
CA ILE A 129 6.32 13.46 14.94
C ILE A 129 4.86 13.14 15.32
N LYS A 130 3.89 13.96 14.91
CA LYS A 130 2.48 13.76 15.23
C LYS A 130 1.90 12.51 14.58
N LEU A 131 2.41 12.12 13.40
CA LEU A 131 2.06 10.84 12.77
C LEU A 131 2.53 9.64 13.60
N SER A 132 3.68 9.75 14.27
CA SER A 132 4.19 8.71 15.16
C SER A 132 3.45 8.66 16.50
N GLU A 133 2.94 9.80 16.97
CA GLU A 133 2.21 9.89 18.25
C GLU A 133 0.76 9.42 18.16
N ALA A 134 0.06 9.72 17.05
CA ALA A 134 -1.37 9.42 16.92
C ALA A 134 -1.74 7.95 17.19
N PRO A 135 -1.00 6.93 16.68
CA PRO A 135 -1.26 5.53 16.99
C PRO A 135 -1.16 5.19 18.47
N SER A 136 -0.24 5.82 19.22
CA SER A 136 -0.11 5.60 20.68
C SER A 136 -1.32 6.08 21.48
N ARG A 137 -2.16 6.93 20.87
CA ARG A 137 -3.43 7.42 21.41
C ARG A 137 -4.64 6.67 20.85
N GLY A 138 -4.43 5.70 19.96
CA GLY A 138 -5.51 5.01 19.25
C GLY A 138 -6.33 5.93 18.34
N GLN A 139 -5.73 7.04 17.88
CA GLN A 139 -6.38 8.05 17.05
C GLN A 139 -5.78 8.06 15.65
N SER A 140 -6.62 8.34 14.64
CA SER A 140 -6.12 8.73 13.33
C SER A 140 -5.42 10.08 13.39
N ILE A 141 -4.59 10.39 12.39
CA ILE A 141 -3.92 11.71 12.34
C ILE A 141 -4.93 12.86 12.25
N PHE A 142 -6.11 12.63 11.68
CA PHE A 142 -7.16 13.64 11.56
C PHE A 142 -7.81 13.95 12.90
N GLU A 143 -7.99 12.94 13.75
CA GLU A 143 -8.51 13.10 15.11
C GLU A 143 -7.46 13.67 16.06
N TYR A 144 -6.21 13.24 15.93
CA TYR A 144 -5.11 13.70 16.78
C TYR A 144 -4.73 15.15 16.50
N ASP A 145 -4.49 15.50 15.23
CA ASP A 145 -4.24 16.87 14.80
C ASP A 145 -4.48 17.07 13.29
N VAL A 146 -5.70 17.50 12.97
CA VAL A 146 -6.13 17.84 11.61
C VAL A 146 -5.28 18.93 10.92
N ARG A 147 -4.59 19.79 11.68
CA ARG A 147 -3.75 20.88 11.14
C ARG A 147 -2.31 20.45 10.90
N SER A 148 -1.92 19.25 11.33
CA SER A 148 -0.58 18.71 11.14
C SER A 148 -0.21 18.59 9.66
N GLU A 149 1.08 18.58 9.36
CA GLU A 149 1.57 18.30 8.00
C GLU A 149 1.21 16.88 7.55
N GLY A 150 1.19 15.92 8.49
CA GLY A 150 0.77 14.54 8.22
C GLY A 150 -0.69 14.45 7.78
N ALA A 151 -1.61 15.12 8.50
CA ALA A 151 -3.02 15.16 8.13
C ALA A 151 -3.22 15.79 6.73
N ARG A 152 -2.54 16.92 6.46
CA ARG A 152 -2.60 17.56 5.15
C ARG A 152 -2.06 16.67 4.03
N ALA A 153 -0.97 15.94 4.27
CA ALA A 153 -0.38 15.00 3.32
C ALA A 153 -1.32 13.82 3.00
N TYR A 154 -1.93 13.20 4.02
CA TYR A 154 -2.90 12.12 3.80
C TYR A 154 -4.19 12.60 3.12
N ALA A 155 -4.67 13.81 3.43
CA ALA A 155 -5.81 14.40 2.72
C ALA A 155 -5.50 14.66 1.24
N ALA A 156 -4.30 15.15 0.92
CA ALA A 156 -3.86 15.33 -0.46
C ALA A 156 -3.75 14.00 -1.20
N LEU A 157 -3.19 12.97 -0.55
CA LEU A 157 -3.13 11.63 -1.11
C LEU A 157 -4.53 11.06 -1.38
N ALA A 158 -5.43 11.12 -0.41
CA ALA A 158 -6.80 10.62 -0.58
C ALA A 158 -7.50 11.30 -1.76
N LYS A 159 -7.35 12.62 -1.90
CA LYS A 159 -7.88 13.36 -3.06
C LYS A 159 -7.26 12.89 -4.38
N GLU A 160 -5.95 12.68 -4.41
CA GLU A 160 -5.24 12.20 -5.60
C GLU A 160 -5.68 10.79 -6.01
N VAL A 161 -5.83 9.87 -5.04
CA VAL A 161 -6.35 8.51 -5.27
C VAL A 161 -7.78 8.56 -5.82
N ILE A 162 -8.67 9.34 -5.20
CA ILE A 162 -10.06 9.47 -5.66
C ILE A 162 -10.09 10.01 -7.11
N GLN A 163 -9.35 11.08 -7.39
CA GLN A 163 -9.30 11.67 -8.74
C GLN A 163 -8.78 10.71 -9.81
N GLN A 164 -7.84 9.83 -9.48
CA GLN A 164 -7.33 8.82 -10.41
C GLN A 164 -8.34 7.69 -10.67
N ASN A 165 -9.29 7.49 -9.76
CA ASN A 165 -10.35 6.48 -9.87
C ASN A 165 -11.72 7.05 -10.31
N GLU A 166 -11.89 8.38 -10.29
CA GLU A 166 -13.10 9.05 -10.79
C GLU A 166 -13.28 8.76 -12.28
N GLY A 167 -14.23 7.86 -12.61
CA GLY A 167 -14.51 7.40 -13.97
C GLY A 167 -14.40 5.89 -14.16
N VAL A 168 -13.89 5.17 -13.17
CA VAL A 168 -13.90 3.70 -13.11
C VAL A 168 -15.13 3.27 -12.31
N LYS A 169 -16.25 3.03 -13.01
CA LYS A 169 -17.42 2.32 -12.46
C LYS A 169 -17.58 0.99 -13.18
#